data_AF-A0A8J8KFC3-F1
#
_entry.id   AF-A0A8J8KFC3-F1
#
_cell.length_a   1.000
_cell.length_b   1.000
_cell.length_c   1.000
_cell.angle_alpha   90.00
_cell.angle_beta   90.00
_cell.angle_gamma   90.00
#
_symmetry.space_group_name_H-M   'P 1'
#
loop_
_entity.id
_entity.type
_entity.pdbx_description
1 polymer ?
#
loop_
_entity_poly.entity_id
_entity_poly.type
_entity_poly.pdbx_seq_one_letter_code
_entity_poly.pdbx_strand_id
1 'polypeptide(L)'
;MLRRDELPGAVDDRLFFAQVREDPQVEIDALAGHWDGPIAVVSSAGCTALSLVAAGAPDVTGVDVNRTQNHLVEFKAAAIDRLDRPGALGLLGAVPMSADDRRYAYRGIRGVLSPAASRYWDGRSAAVGRGVLQSGVTERLMRLIARVVRTTHRSRVPQLLRLSTIDEQRRFYRDEWDTPAWRALFRVLCNRLVLRRAYDERFFAHVENPSYAAHFHAVAEHTLTDLTVSDNYFLHYLLTGSYPVESRPPYLAGTVPVDRLRLVDATFTDYLRTRPDRSMAGYALSNICEWLTPDQIDELFAEIVRTARPGARLVFRNFVGWTEVPERWRDAVHEDRPLGEKMISGDRSLCQRRVAVCEVAG
;
A
#
# COMPACT_ATOMS: atom_id res chain seq x y z
N MET A 1 21.99 -4.84 8.47
CA MET A 1 21.23 -5.56 7.42
C MET A 1 19.83 -5.75 7.95
N LEU A 2 18.80 -5.53 7.12
CA LEU A 2 17.41 -5.74 7.50
C LEU A 2 17.22 -7.19 7.99
N ARG A 3 16.53 -7.38 9.11
CA ARG A 3 16.25 -8.72 9.63
C ARG A 3 15.05 -9.31 8.90
N ARG A 4 15.20 -10.52 8.36
CA ARG A 4 14.14 -11.24 7.67
C ARG A 4 14.14 -12.70 8.10
N ASP A 5 13.00 -13.19 8.55
CA ASP A 5 12.80 -14.58 8.93
C ASP A 5 11.73 -15.22 8.04
N GLU A 6 11.77 -16.53 7.92
CA GLU A 6 10.83 -17.31 7.12
C GLU A 6 10.15 -18.37 7.97
N LEU A 7 8.83 -18.46 7.88
CA LEU A 7 8.02 -19.49 8.52
C LEU A 7 7.44 -20.46 7.46
N PRO A 8 7.04 -21.69 7.88
CA PRO A 8 6.33 -22.61 6.98
C PRO A 8 5.10 -21.96 6.35
N GLY A 9 4.82 -22.33 5.09
CA GLY A 9 3.68 -21.79 4.34
C GLY A 9 3.96 -20.53 3.54
N ALA A 10 5.15 -19.91 3.69
CA ALA A 10 5.60 -18.87 2.78
C ALA A 10 5.74 -19.39 1.34
N VAL A 11 5.32 -18.59 0.38
CA VAL A 11 5.27 -18.93 -1.05
C VAL A 11 6.02 -17.91 -1.90
N ASP A 12 6.44 -18.34 -3.09
CA ASP A 12 6.93 -17.47 -4.14
C ASP A 12 5.84 -17.28 -5.20
N ASP A 13 5.37 -16.05 -5.35
CA ASP A 13 4.42 -15.68 -6.41
C ASP A 13 4.86 -14.37 -7.09
N ARG A 14 4.05 -13.86 -8.01
CA ARG A 14 4.25 -12.59 -8.69
C ARG A 14 4.34 -11.44 -7.69
N LEU A 15 5.06 -10.39 -8.08
CA LEU A 15 5.01 -9.12 -7.38
C LEU A 15 3.65 -8.47 -7.68
N PHE A 16 2.68 -8.61 -6.78
CA PHE A 16 1.35 -8.05 -7.00
C PHE A 16 1.37 -6.52 -6.92
N PHE A 17 2.01 -5.98 -5.87
CA PHE A 17 2.03 -4.54 -5.58
C PHE A 17 3.46 -4.02 -5.50
N ALA A 18 3.81 -3.03 -6.31
CA ALA A 18 5.06 -2.29 -6.13
C ALA A 18 4.90 -1.03 -5.26
N GLN A 19 3.65 -0.60 -5.07
CA GLN A 19 3.26 0.48 -4.16
C GLN A 19 2.01 0.04 -3.40
N VAL A 20 1.98 0.31 -2.10
CA VAL A 20 0.72 0.25 -1.34
C VAL A 20 -0.10 1.46 -1.75
N ARG A 21 -1.35 1.24 -2.17
CA ARG A 21 -2.29 2.28 -2.61
C ARG A 21 -3.20 2.68 -1.46
N GLU A 22 -2.59 2.98 -0.33
CA GLU A 22 -3.21 3.36 0.93
C GLU A 22 -2.31 4.43 1.51
N ASP A 23 -2.89 5.56 1.89
CA ASP A 23 -2.10 6.61 2.54
C ASP A 23 -1.63 6.15 3.91
N PRO A 24 -0.30 5.99 4.11
CA PRO A 24 0.23 5.52 5.39
C PRO A 24 0.03 6.54 6.52
N GLN A 25 -0.35 7.79 6.20
CA GLN A 25 -0.65 8.79 7.23
C GLN A 25 -1.79 8.32 8.15
N VAL A 26 -2.76 7.58 7.61
CA VAL A 26 -3.87 7.04 8.40
C VAL A 26 -3.38 6.00 9.41
N GLU A 27 -2.50 5.06 9.04
CA GLU A 27 -1.91 4.13 10.03
C GLU A 27 -1.02 4.87 11.04
N ILE A 28 -0.24 5.85 10.58
CA ILE A 28 0.62 6.66 11.46
C ILE A 28 -0.24 7.35 12.53
N ASP A 29 -1.33 8.00 12.14
CA ASP A 29 -2.21 8.74 13.03
C ASP A 29 -3.03 7.81 13.93
N ALA A 30 -3.54 6.70 13.38
CA ALA A 30 -4.35 5.75 14.14
C ALA A 30 -3.51 4.99 15.19
N LEU A 31 -2.24 4.71 14.91
CA LEU A 31 -1.31 4.07 15.84
C LEU A 31 -0.56 5.07 16.73
N ALA A 32 -0.75 6.37 16.52
CA ALA A 32 -0.10 7.39 17.34
C ALA A 32 -0.47 7.22 18.82
N GLY A 33 0.52 7.31 19.70
CA GLY A 33 0.34 7.04 21.14
C GLY A 33 0.41 5.57 21.54
N HIS A 34 0.53 4.64 20.58
CA HIS A 34 0.66 3.19 20.79
C HIS A 34 2.03 2.66 20.32
N TRP A 35 3.06 3.51 20.33
CA TRP A 35 4.41 3.20 19.85
C TRP A 35 5.35 2.67 20.94
N ASP A 36 4.83 2.20 22.05
CA ASP A 36 5.57 1.67 23.20
C ASP A 36 5.71 0.14 23.16
N GLY A 37 5.56 -0.46 21.98
CA GLY A 37 5.85 -1.87 21.74
C GLY A 37 5.82 -2.28 20.26
N PRO A 38 5.92 -3.58 19.97
CA PRO A 38 5.96 -4.11 18.62
C PRO A 38 4.66 -3.88 17.84
N ILE A 39 4.78 -3.47 16.58
CA ILE A 39 3.66 -3.28 15.66
C ILE A 39 3.80 -4.25 14.48
N ALA A 40 2.77 -5.06 14.23
CA ALA A 40 2.71 -5.95 13.08
C ALA A 40 1.95 -5.29 11.92
N VAL A 41 2.52 -5.31 10.73
CA VAL A 41 1.97 -4.64 9.54
C VAL A 41 2.03 -5.61 8.38
N VAL A 42 0.98 -5.69 7.56
CA VAL A 42 1.07 -6.42 6.29
C VAL A 42 2.12 -5.76 5.41
N SER A 43 3.19 -6.46 5.03
CA SER A 43 4.28 -5.83 4.28
C SER A 43 3.78 -5.28 2.96
N SER A 44 3.15 -6.11 2.12
CA SER A 44 2.79 -5.75 0.75
C SER A 44 4.02 -5.11 0.06
N ALA A 45 3.90 -3.89 -0.44
CA ALA A 45 5.03 -3.17 -1.02
C ALA A 45 5.95 -2.44 -0.01
N GLY A 46 5.70 -2.55 1.29
CA GLY A 46 6.47 -1.97 2.39
C GLY A 46 6.26 -0.48 2.63
N CYS A 47 5.35 0.20 1.90
CA CYS A 47 5.17 1.65 2.02
C CYS A 47 4.69 2.03 3.43
N THR A 48 3.71 1.32 3.98
CA THR A 48 3.18 1.58 5.34
C THR A 48 4.22 1.24 6.41
N ALA A 49 4.80 0.06 6.37
CA ALA A 49 5.81 -0.37 7.34
C ALA A 49 7.02 0.59 7.38
N LEU A 50 7.58 0.96 6.22
CA LEU A 50 8.69 1.92 6.16
C LEU A 50 8.28 3.33 6.60
N SER A 51 7.02 3.73 6.38
CA SER A 51 6.53 5.06 6.79
C SER A 51 6.28 5.14 8.29
N LEU A 52 5.81 4.06 8.93
CA LEU A 52 5.71 3.97 10.40
C LEU A 52 7.10 4.09 11.04
N VAL A 53 8.09 3.39 10.50
CA VAL A 53 9.49 3.51 10.95
C VAL A 53 10.03 4.92 10.74
N ALA A 54 9.74 5.56 9.60
CA ALA A 54 10.12 6.93 9.32
C ALA A 54 9.45 7.93 10.29
N ALA A 55 8.22 7.66 10.72
CA ALA A 55 7.47 8.47 11.68
C ALA A 55 7.98 8.30 13.12
N GLY A 56 8.76 7.25 13.40
CA GLY A 56 9.41 7.04 14.70
C GLY A 56 9.00 5.79 15.44
N ALA A 57 8.13 4.94 14.87
CA ALA A 57 7.77 3.65 15.48
C ALA A 57 9.04 2.83 15.79
N PRO A 58 9.21 2.33 17.03
CA PRO A 58 10.48 1.76 17.48
C PRO A 58 10.70 0.32 17.01
N ASP A 59 9.63 -0.43 16.77
CA ASP A 59 9.67 -1.85 16.39
C ASP A 59 8.50 -2.18 15.46
N VAL A 60 8.80 -2.34 14.17
CA VAL A 60 7.81 -2.66 13.13
C VAL A 60 8.18 -3.99 12.49
N THR A 61 7.23 -4.92 12.47
CA THR A 61 7.36 -6.17 11.72
C THR A 61 6.43 -6.16 10.51
N GLY A 62 7.00 -6.16 9.31
CA GLY A 62 6.30 -6.42 8.07
C GLY A 62 6.09 -7.92 7.86
N VAL A 63 4.84 -8.36 7.68
CA VAL A 63 4.48 -9.77 7.45
C VAL A 63 3.85 -9.94 6.07
N ASP A 64 4.34 -10.88 5.26
CA ASP A 64 3.73 -11.23 3.98
C ASP A 64 3.96 -12.69 3.65
N VAL A 65 2.92 -13.39 3.19
CA VAL A 65 3.04 -14.80 2.81
C VAL A 65 3.82 -14.97 1.51
N ASN A 66 3.83 -13.94 0.65
CA ASN A 66 4.54 -13.94 -0.61
C ASN A 66 5.94 -13.35 -0.44
N ARG A 67 6.97 -14.20 -0.47
CA ARG A 67 8.39 -13.82 -0.34
C ARG A 67 8.80 -12.71 -1.33
N THR A 68 8.18 -12.68 -2.51
CA THR A 68 8.47 -11.68 -3.54
C THR A 68 8.13 -10.25 -3.10
N GLN A 69 7.10 -10.07 -2.29
CA GLN A 69 6.76 -8.76 -1.73
C GLN A 69 7.85 -8.27 -0.78
N ASN A 70 8.30 -9.14 0.13
CA ASN A 70 9.40 -8.83 1.04
C ASN A 70 10.75 -8.61 0.33
N HIS A 71 11.00 -9.24 -0.84
CA HIS A 71 12.18 -8.88 -1.67
C HIS A 71 12.14 -7.43 -2.18
N LEU A 72 10.95 -6.88 -2.43
CA LEU A 72 10.80 -5.47 -2.78
C LEU A 72 11.01 -4.57 -1.56
N VAL A 73 10.52 -4.97 -0.38
CA VAL A 73 10.72 -4.18 0.84
C VAL A 73 12.21 -4.09 1.19
N GLU A 74 12.94 -5.20 1.11
CA GLU A 74 14.41 -5.21 1.24
C GLU A 74 15.08 -4.25 0.26
N PHE A 75 14.67 -4.28 -1.02
CA PHE A 75 15.21 -3.39 -2.04
C PHE A 75 14.99 -1.92 -1.70
N LYS A 76 13.78 -1.56 -1.24
CA LYS A 76 13.44 -0.19 -0.83
C LYS A 76 14.24 0.25 0.38
N ALA A 77 14.29 -0.59 1.41
CA ALA A 77 15.05 -0.31 2.62
C ALA A 77 16.54 -0.12 2.30
N ALA A 78 17.14 -1.00 1.51
CA ALA A 78 18.54 -0.89 1.10
C ALA A 78 18.82 0.35 0.26
N ALA A 79 17.93 0.72 -0.67
CA ALA A 79 18.06 1.95 -1.45
C ALA A 79 18.09 3.20 -0.56
N ILE A 80 17.21 3.27 0.45
CA ILE A 80 17.10 4.44 1.34
C ILE A 80 18.22 4.47 2.38
N ASP A 81 18.68 3.31 2.84
CA ASP A 81 19.78 3.18 3.81
C ASP A 81 21.16 3.51 3.18
N ARG A 82 21.37 3.17 1.90
CA ARG A 82 22.70 3.18 1.29
C ARG A 82 22.96 4.27 0.27
N LEU A 83 21.91 4.83 -0.32
CA LEU A 83 22.06 5.87 -1.33
C LEU A 83 21.67 7.23 -0.73
N ASP A 84 22.21 8.28 -1.33
CA ASP A 84 21.66 9.60 -1.09
C ASP A 84 20.21 9.67 -1.59
N ARG A 85 19.46 10.66 -1.10
CA ARG A 85 18.03 10.77 -1.41
C ARG A 85 17.75 10.82 -2.92
N PRO A 86 18.47 11.62 -3.74
CA PRO A 86 18.29 11.59 -5.20
C PRO A 86 18.57 10.21 -5.81
N GLY A 87 19.63 9.52 -5.38
CA GLY A 87 19.97 8.18 -5.84
C GLY A 87 18.90 7.15 -5.48
N ALA A 88 18.38 7.16 -4.25
CA ALA A 88 17.31 6.29 -3.79
C ALA A 88 16.02 6.52 -4.58
N LEU A 89 15.57 7.77 -4.70
CA LEU A 89 14.36 8.13 -5.46
C LEU A 89 14.51 7.74 -6.93
N GLY A 90 15.67 8.04 -7.50
CA GLY A 90 16.03 7.70 -8.86
C GLY A 90 15.94 6.20 -9.06
N LEU A 91 16.70 5.40 -8.32
CA LEU A 91 16.72 3.94 -8.41
C LEU A 91 15.33 3.31 -8.29
N LEU A 92 14.54 3.75 -7.30
CA LEU A 92 13.21 3.21 -7.06
C LEU A 92 12.21 3.52 -8.17
N GLY A 93 12.44 4.61 -8.92
CA GLY A 93 11.50 5.09 -9.93
C GLY A 93 10.48 6.07 -9.37
N ALA A 94 10.85 6.74 -8.28
CA ALA A 94 10.11 7.88 -7.73
C ALA A 94 10.34 9.15 -8.56
N VAL A 95 11.50 9.28 -9.20
CA VAL A 95 11.85 10.39 -10.10
C VAL A 95 12.52 9.86 -11.38
N PRO A 96 12.60 10.66 -12.46
CA PRO A 96 13.29 10.27 -13.69
C PRO A 96 14.76 9.93 -13.43
N MET A 97 15.22 8.84 -14.04
CA MET A 97 16.62 8.38 -14.03
C MET A 97 16.78 7.38 -15.18
N SER A 98 17.92 7.41 -15.88
CA SER A 98 18.17 6.50 -17.00
C SER A 98 18.18 5.03 -16.56
N ALA A 99 17.91 4.12 -17.49
CA ALA A 99 17.89 2.70 -17.17
C ALA A 99 19.27 2.18 -16.74
N ASP A 100 20.35 2.74 -17.29
CA ASP A 100 21.72 2.35 -16.98
C ASP A 100 22.15 2.86 -15.61
N ASP A 101 21.82 4.12 -15.27
CA ASP A 101 22.08 4.68 -13.94
C ASP A 101 21.33 3.91 -12.85
N ARG A 102 20.10 3.48 -13.10
CA ARG A 102 19.36 2.61 -12.16
C ARG A 102 20.05 1.27 -11.95
N ARG A 103 20.53 0.64 -13.03
CA ARG A 103 21.28 -0.63 -12.92
C ARG A 103 22.60 -0.43 -12.21
N TYR A 104 23.26 0.71 -12.41
CA TYR A 104 24.48 1.07 -11.70
C TYR A 104 24.20 1.28 -10.20
N ALA A 105 23.20 2.07 -9.84
CA ALA A 105 22.79 2.29 -8.44
C ALA A 105 22.38 0.97 -7.74
N TYR A 106 21.68 0.07 -8.45
CA TYR A 106 21.36 -1.25 -7.93
C TYR A 106 22.61 -2.07 -7.54
N ARG A 107 23.68 -2.03 -8.34
CA ARG A 107 24.95 -2.71 -8.00
C ARG A 107 25.51 -2.22 -6.65
N GLY A 108 25.31 -0.93 -6.34
CA GLY A 108 25.74 -0.34 -5.06
C GLY A 108 24.99 -0.87 -3.83
N ILE A 109 23.73 -1.30 -3.98
CA ILE A 109 22.94 -1.84 -2.87
C ILE A 109 22.84 -3.37 -2.87
N ARG A 110 23.19 -4.03 -3.98
CA ARG A 110 23.03 -5.49 -4.16
C ARG A 110 23.68 -6.28 -3.03
N GLY A 111 24.85 -5.85 -2.54
CA GLY A 111 25.62 -6.55 -1.51
C GLY A 111 24.98 -6.56 -0.12
N VAL A 112 23.99 -5.70 0.15
CA VAL A 112 23.31 -5.64 1.45
C VAL A 112 21.92 -6.30 1.42
N LEU A 113 21.47 -6.77 0.26
CA LEU A 113 20.26 -7.57 0.13
C LEU A 113 20.52 -9.01 0.58
N SER A 114 19.48 -9.70 1.04
CA SER A 114 19.56 -11.13 1.26
C SER A 114 19.97 -11.88 -0.04
N PRO A 115 20.57 -13.08 0.06
CA PRO A 115 20.89 -13.89 -1.11
C PRO A 115 19.66 -14.20 -1.98
N ALA A 116 18.48 -14.35 -1.39
CA ALA A 116 17.24 -14.58 -2.12
C ALA A 116 16.77 -13.32 -2.86
N ALA A 117 16.75 -12.16 -2.18
CA ALA A 117 16.35 -10.90 -2.80
C ALA A 117 17.31 -10.47 -3.93
N SER A 118 18.62 -10.59 -3.74
CA SER A 118 19.60 -10.29 -4.78
C SER A 118 19.43 -11.18 -6.01
N ARG A 119 19.27 -12.50 -5.85
CA ARG A 119 18.95 -13.42 -6.97
C ARG A 119 17.65 -13.03 -7.69
N TYR A 120 16.61 -12.68 -6.92
CA TYR A 120 15.32 -12.25 -7.49
C TYR A 120 15.47 -11.03 -8.41
N TRP A 121 16.20 -10.00 -7.95
CA TRP A 121 16.38 -8.74 -8.68
C TRP A 121 17.42 -8.82 -9.80
N ASP A 122 18.45 -9.66 -9.66
CA ASP A 122 19.42 -9.95 -10.72
C ASP A 122 18.73 -10.52 -11.97
N GLY A 123 17.81 -11.47 -11.77
CA GLY A 123 16.97 -12.03 -12.85
C GLY A 123 15.97 -11.03 -13.44
N ARG A 124 15.86 -9.81 -12.89
CA ARG A 124 14.87 -8.80 -13.24
C ARG A 124 15.52 -7.45 -13.56
N SER A 125 16.69 -7.47 -14.20
CA SER A 125 17.42 -6.26 -14.58
C SER A 125 16.58 -5.26 -15.40
N ALA A 126 15.64 -5.73 -16.24
CA ALA A 126 14.70 -4.85 -16.95
C ALA A 126 13.67 -4.15 -16.03
N ALA A 127 13.28 -4.78 -14.92
CA ALA A 127 12.43 -4.17 -13.90
C ALA A 127 13.23 -3.09 -13.12
N VAL A 128 14.47 -3.40 -12.74
CA VAL A 128 15.40 -2.44 -12.12
C VAL A 128 15.61 -1.23 -13.04
N GLY A 129 15.91 -1.45 -14.31
CA GLY A 129 16.10 -0.38 -15.30
C GLY A 129 14.85 0.48 -15.57
N ARG A 130 13.65 0.00 -15.25
CA ARG A 130 12.42 0.80 -15.32
C ARG A 130 12.08 1.54 -14.01
N GLY A 131 12.68 1.13 -12.90
CA GLY A 131 12.25 1.50 -11.55
C GLY A 131 11.30 0.47 -10.95
N VAL A 132 11.68 -0.03 -9.77
CA VAL A 132 10.97 -1.12 -9.09
C VAL A 132 9.56 -0.71 -8.64
N LEU A 133 9.31 0.58 -8.39
CA LEU A 133 7.98 1.10 -8.04
C LEU A 133 6.93 0.92 -9.13
N GLN A 134 7.31 0.56 -10.36
CA GLN A 134 6.37 0.27 -11.43
C GLN A 134 6.36 -1.22 -11.83
N SER A 135 6.93 -2.11 -11.02
CA SER A 135 7.18 -3.49 -11.46
C SER A 135 6.08 -4.48 -11.08
N GLY A 136 5.15 -4.08 -10.20
CA GLY A 136 4.04 -4.91 -9.75
C GLY A 136 2.98 -5.13 -10.83
N VAL A 137 2.13 -6.13 -10.61
CA VAL A 137 1.01 -6.46 -11.49
C VAL A 137 0.00 -5.31 -11.53
N THR A 138 -0.33 -4.74 -10.36
CA THR A 138 -1.20 -3.57 -10.23
C THR A 138 -0.66 -2.37 -11.00
N GLU A 139 0.65 -2.11 -10.92
CA GLU A 139 1.27 -0.98 -11.62
C GLU A 139 1.34 -1.15 -13.14
N ARG A 140 1.30 -2.38 -13.65
CA ARG A 140 1.14 -2.63 -15.11
C ARG A 140 -0.24 -2.16 -15.58
N LEU A 141 -1.29 -2.49 -14.84
CA LEU A 141 -2.65 -2.02 -15.13
C LEU A 141 -2.75 -0.50 -14.99
N MET A 142 -2.21 0.08 -13.92
CA MET A 142 -2.22 1.53 -13.70
C MET A 142 -1.49 2.30 -14.80
N ARG A 143 -0.38 1.78 -15.34
CA ARG A 143 0.28 2.40 -16.50
C ARG A 143 -0.59 2.37 -17.74
N LEU A 144 -1.39 1.33 -17.95
CA LEU A 144 -2.33 1.28 -19.07
C LEU A 144 -3.40 2.36 -18.89
N ILE A 145 -4.01 2.44 -17.70
CA ILE A 145 -4.96 3.52 -17.33
C ILE A 145 -4.35 4.89 -17.64
N ALA A 146 -3.17 5.15 -17.09
CA ALA A 146 -2.50 6.42 -17.24
C ALA A 146 -2.14 6.77 -18.69
N ARG A 147 -1.79 5.77 -19.53
CA ARG A 147 -1.59 5.98 -20.97
C ARG A 147 -2.87 6.42 -21.65
N VAL A 148 -4.00 5.78 -21.35
CA VAL A 148 -5.29 6.17 -21.93
C VAL A 148 -5.67 7.58 -21.49
N VAL A 149 -5.55 7.90 -20.20
CA VAL A 149 -5.84 9.24 -19.66
C VAL A 149 -4.93 10.30 -20.29
N ARG A 150 -3.62 10.07 -20.39
CA ARG A 150 -2.70 11.02 -21.05
C ARG A 150 -2.98 11.24 -22.53
N THR A 151 -3.62 10.28 -23.20
CA THR A 151 -4.03 10.43 -24.61
C THR A 151 -5.35 11.20 -24.72
N THR A 152 -6.35 10.85 -23.92
CA THR A 152 -7.70 11.46 -24.00
C THR A 152 -7.79 12.83 -23.31
N HIS A 153 -6.90 13.09 -22.34
CA HIS A 153 -6.85 14.30 -21.50
C HIS A 153 -5.47 14.99 -21.59
N ARG A 154 -4.80 14.92 -22.75
CA ARG A 154 -3.41 15.35 -22.93
C ARG A 154 -3.09 16.76 -22.42
N SER A 155 -3.90 17.75 -22.80
CA SER A 155 -3.75 19.15 -22.34
C SER A 155 -4.27 19.36 -20.92
N ARG A 156 -5.20 18.52 -20.48
CA ARG A 156 -5.92 18.63 -19.19
C ARG A 156 -5.12 18.08 -18.02
N VAL A 157 -4.31 17.04 -18.22
CA VAL A 157 -3.48 16.46 -17.15
C VAL A 157 -2.55 17.50 -16.51
N PRO A 158 -1.74 18.29 -17.26
CA PRO A 158 -0.91 19.33 -16.65
C PRO A 158 -1.72 20.46 -15.99
N GLN A 159 -2.92 20.77 -16.50
CA GLN A 159 -3.80 21.78 -15.90
C GLN A 159 -4.34 21.29 -14.55
N LEU A 160 -4.90 20.08 -14.51
CA LEU A 160 -5.40 19.42 -13.31
C LEU A 160 -4.36 19.43 -12.19
N LEU A 161 -3.12 19.01 -12.50
CA LEU A 161 -2.04 18.91 -11.51
C LEU A 161 -1.53 20.27 -10.98
N ARG A 162 -1.96 21.39 -11.56
CA ARG A 162 -1.63 22.76 -11.12
C ARG A 162 -2.75 23.43 -10.34
N LEU A 163 -3.94 22.85 -10.30
CA LEU A 163 -5.06 23.41 -9.55
C LEU A 163 -4.72 23.39 -8.06
N SER A 164 -5.04 24.49 -7.38
CA SER A 164 -4.64 24.70 -5.98
C SER A 164 -5.83 24.76 -5.02
N THR A 165 -7.07 24.78 -5.55
CA THR A 165 -8.29 24.86 -4.75
C THR A 165 -9.32 23.82 -5.18
N ILE A 166 -10.09 23.32 -4.21
CA ILE A 166 -11.18 22.37 -4.44
C ILE A 166 -12.25 22.95 -5.38
N ASP A 167 -12.55 24.24 -5.29
CA ASP A 167 -13.57 24.85 -6.15
C ASP A 167 -13.14 24.95 -7.61
N GLU A 168 -11.87 25.28 -7.88
CA GLU A 168 -11.31 25.23 -9.23
C GLU A 168 -11.28 23.80 -9.77
N GLN A 169 -10.89 22.83 -8.94
CA GLN A 169 -10.90 21.41 -9.28
C GLN A 169 -12.31 20.93 -9.67
N ARG A 170 -13.33 21.26 -8.87
CA ARG A 170 -14.72 20.89 -9.15
C ARG A 170 -15.24 21.51 -10.45
N ARG A 171 -14.92 22.79 -10.72
CA ARG A 171 -15.27 23.43 -12.01
C ARG A 171 -14.56 22.75 -13.17
N PHE A 172 -13.25 22.59 -13.08
CA PHE A 172 -12.45 21.94 -14.12
C PHE A 172 -12.90 20.49 -14.38
N TYR A 173 -13.25 19.75 -13.33
CA TYR A 173 -13.76 18.39 -13.48
C TYR A 173 -15.05 18.38 -14.33
N ARG A 174 -16.02 19.21 -13.95
CA ARG A 174 -17.34 19.29 -14.58
C ARG A 174 -17.28 19.81 -16.01
N ASP A 175 -16.47 20.84 -16.25
CA ASP A 175 -16.47 21.61 -17.49
C ASP A 175 -15.49 21.03 -18.52
N GLU A 176 -14.40 20.39 -18.07
CA GLU A 176 -13.31 19.94 -18.95
C GLU A 176 -12.94 18.46 -18.82
N TRP A 177 -13.01 17.86 -17.61
CA TRP A 177 -12.50 16.50 -17.38
C TRP A 177 -13.52 15.39 -17.65
N ASP A 178 -14.77 15.55 -17.20
CA ASP A 178 -15.79 14.50 -17.23
C ASP A 178 -16.37 14.26 -18.64
N THR A 179 -15.52 13.71 -19.50
CA THR A 179 -15.81 13.46 -20.91
C THR A 179 -16.43 12.08 -21.13
N PRO A 180 -17.13 11.84 -22.25
CA PRO A 180 -17.61 10.50 -22.61
C PRO A 180 -16.49 9.44 -22.66
N ALA A 181 -15.28 9.84 -23.08
CA ALA A 181 -14.10 8.99 -23.10
C ALA A 181 -13.60 8.63 -21.69
N TRP A 182 -13.64 9.60 -20.75
CA TRP A 182 -13.36 9.37 -19.33
C TRP A 182 -14.35 8.36 -18.73
N ARG A 183 -15.66 8.57 -18.92
CA ARG A 183 -16.69 7.64 -18.43
C ARG A 183 -16.57 6.24 -19.06
N ALA A 184 -16.20 6.17 -20.34
CA ALA A 184 -16.01 4.90 -21.05
C ALA A 184 -14.81 4.08 -20.55
N LEU A 185 -13.75 4.75 -20.07
CA LEU A 185 -12.56 4.11 -19.52
C LEU A 185 -12.90 3.08 -18.45
N PHE A 186 -13.74 3.46 -17.48
CA PHE A 186 -14.14 2.58 -16.38
C PHE A 186 -14.99 1.40 -16.86
N ARG A 187 -15.90 1.61 -17.81
CA ARG A 187 -16.69 0.51 -18.40
C ARG A 187 -15.81 -0.53 -19.12
N VAL A 188 -14.73 -0.10 -19.75
CA VAL A 188 -13.81 -0.98 -20.48
C VAL A 188 -12.82 -1.67 -19.55
N LEU A 189 -12.19 -0.92 -18.63
CA LEU A 189 -11.11 -1.44 -17.79
C LEU A 189 -11.59 -2.20 -16.56
N CYS A 190 -12.74 -1.85 -16.00
CA CYS A 190 -13.37 -2.60 -14.92
C CYS A 190 -14.20 -3.79 -15.45
N ASN A 191 -14.08 -4.13 -16.73
CA ASN A 191 -14.65 -5.36 -17.28
C ASN A 191 -13.91 -6.57 -16.69
N ARG A 192 -14.66 -7.54 -16.17
CA ARG A 192 -14.16 -8.77 -15.53
C ARG A 192 -13.10 -9.51 -16.37
N LEU A 193 -13.19 -9.45 -17.70
CA LEU A 193 -12.20 -10.07 -18.60
C LEU A 193 -10.82 -9.40 -18.56
N VAL A 194 -10.77 -8.07 -18.38
CA VAL A 194 -9.50 -7.33 -18.24
C VAL A 194 -8.92 -7.57 -16.85
N LEU A 195 -9.76 -7.57 -15.82
CA LEU A 195 -9.37 -7.76 -14.43
C LEU A 195 -8.85 -9.18 -14.14
N ARG A 196 -9.45 -10.23 -14.73
CA ARG A 196 -8.97 -11.63 -14.64
C ARG A 196 -7.56 -11.84 -15.20
N ARG A 197 -7.07 -10.96 -16.09
CA ARG A 197 -5.68 -11.03 -16.59
C ARG A 197 -4.68 -10.44 -15.61
N ALA A 198 -5.13 -9.62 -14.66
CA ALA A 198 -4.30 -8.98 -13.65
C ALA A 198 -4.37 -9.70 -12.30
N TYR A 199 -5.57 -10.03 -11.82
CA TYR A 199 -5.79 -10.60 -10.48
C TYR A 199 -6.29 -12.04 -10.55
N ASP A 200 -5.96 -12.82 -9.52
CA ASP A 200 -6.44 -14.20 -9.34
C ASP A 200 -7.97 -14.24 -9.18
N GLU A 201 -8.63 -15.33 -9.59
CA GLU A 201 -10.08 -15.48 -9.42
C GLU A 201 -10.51 -15.41 -7.95
N ARG A 202 -9.65 -15.84 -7.02
CA ARG A 202 -9.88 -15.77 -5.57
C ARG A 202 -10.11 -14.35 -5.07
N PHE A 203 -9.48 -13.35 -5.70
CA PHE A 203 -9.69 -11.94 -5.37
C PHE A 203 -11.13 -11.48 -5.64
N PHE A 204 -11.83 -12.13 -6.58
CA PHE A 204 -13.21 -11.81 -6.94
C PHE A 204 -14.23 -12.70 -6.22
N ALA A 205 -13.81 -13.67 -5.41
CA ALA A 205 -14.70 -14.66 -4.80
C ALA A 205 -15.75 -14.02 -3.88
N HIS A 206 -15.42 -12.89 -3.24
CA HIS A 206 -16.29 -12.16 -2.31
C HIS A 206 -16.74 -10.78 -2.84
N VAL A 207 -16.49 -10.50 -4.13
CA VAL A 207 -16.88 -9.22 -4.76
C VAL A 207 -18.33 -9.31 -5.22
N GLU A 208 -19.26 -9.13 -4.29
CA GLU A 208 -20.71 -9.09 -4.56
C GLU A 208 -21.17 -7.69 -5.02
N ASN A 209 -20.54 -7.10 -6.06
CA ASN A 209 -21.03 -5.81 -6.56
C ASN A 209 -21.16 -5.74 -8.09
N PRO A 210 -22.40 -5.60 -8.63
CA PRO A 210 -22.67 -5.48 -10.06
C PRO A 210 -22.07 -4.24 -10.76
N SER A 211 -21.44 -3.29 -10.05
CA SER A 211 -20.88 -2.09 -10.68
C SER A 211 -19.49 -1.71 -10.18
N TYR A 212 -18.53 -2.62 -10.36
CA TYR A 212 -17.09 -2.33 -10.20
C TYR A 212 -16.70 -1.05 -10.96
N ALA A 213 -17.23 -0.87 -12.18
CA ALA A 213 -17.00 0.33 -12.98
C ALA A 213 -17.51 1.63 -12.32
N ALA A 214 -18.73 1.65 -11.76
CA ALA A 214 -19.23 2.86 -11.09
C ALA A 214 -18.50 3.12 -9.77
N HIS A 215 -18.09 2.06 -9.05
CA HIS A 215 -17.29 2.23 -7.84
C HIS A 215 -15.96 2.93 -8.12
N PHE A 216 -15.16 2.43 -9.07
CA PHE A 216 -13.88 3.08 -9.42
C PHE A 216 -14.08 4.46 -10.07
N HIS A 217 -15.18 4.67 -10.81
CA HIS A 217 -15.52 5.99 -11.32
C HIS A 217 -15.80 6.98 -10.17
N ALA A 218 -16.62 6.60 -9.19
CA ALA A 218 -16.94 7.44 -8.04
C ALA A 218 -15.69 7.73 -7.19
N VAL A 219 -14.82 6.73 -6.99
CA VAL A 219 -13.52 6.92 -6.33
C VAL A 219 -12.68 7.95 -7.07
N ALA A 220 -12.55 7.80 -8.41
CA ALA A 220 -11.74 8.72 -9.20
C ALA A 220 -12.35 10.13 -9.25
N GLU A 221 -13.67 10.25 -9.33
CA GLU A 221 -14.37 11.53 -9.21
C GLU A 221 -14.04 12.19 -7.87
N HIS A 222 -14.27 11.50 -6.75
CA HIS A 222 -13.96 11.99 -5.42
C HIS A 222 -12.50 12.46 -5.26
N THR A 223 -11.54 11.67 -5.76
CA THR A 223 -10.11 12.07 -5.76
C THR A 223 -9.86 13.36 -6.52
N LEU A 224 -10.60 13.60 -7.61
CA LEU A 224 -10.41 14.77 -8.47
C LEU A 224 -11.22 15.99 -7.97
N THR A 225 -12.28 15.78 -7.21
CA THR A 225 -13.24 16.83 -6.81
C THR A 225 -13.22 17.22 -5.34
N ASP A 226 -12.71 16.37 -4.45
CA ASP A 226 -12.82 16.59 -3.00
C ASP A 226 -11.49 16.48 -2.26
N LEU A 227 -10.47 15.90 -2.89
CA LEU A 227 -9.10 15.92 -2.39
C LEU A 227 -8.27 16.95 -3.12
N THR A 228 -7.38 17.63 -2.40
CA THR A 228 -6.40 18.53 -2.99
C THR A 228 -5.51 17.74 -3.95
N VAL A 229 -5.48 18.12 -5.22
CA VAL A 229 -4.69 17.42 -6.24
C VAL A 229 -3.21 17.78 -6.18
N SER A 230 -2.89 19.01 -5.76
CA SER A 230 -1.51 19.54 -5.76
C SER A 230 -0.56 18.74 -4.86
N ASP A 231 -1.04 18.19 -3.75
CA ASP A 231 -0.28 17.37 -2.80
C ASP A 231 -0.64 15.88 -2.82
N ASN A 232 -1.47 15.42 -3.75
CA ASN A 232 -1.83 14.00 -3.89
C ASN A 232 -0.77 13.23 -4.70
N TYR A 233 0.29 12.78 -4.04
CA TYR A 233 1.38 12.07 -4.72
C TYR A 233 0.94 10.77 -5.42
N PHE A 234 -0.16 10.13 -4.99
CA PHE A 234 -0.69 8.93 -5.65
C PHE A 234 -1.17 9.26 -7.05
N LEU A 235 -1.96 10.33 -7.18
CA LEU A 235 -2.49 10.82 -8.45
C LEU A 235 -1.37 11.32 -9.37
N HIS A 236 -0.43 12.11 -8.83
CA HIS A 236 0.74 12.57 -9.60
C HIS A 236 1.56 11.40 -10.14
N TYR A 237 1.85 10.40 -9.30
CA TYR A 237 2.61 9.23 -9.74
C TYR A 237 1.85 8.42 -10.79
N LEU A 238 0.54 8.23 -10.62
CA LEU A 238 -0.30 7.55 -11.60
C LEU A 238 -0.20 8.25 -12.97
N LEU A 239 -0.40 9.57 -13.00
CA LEU A 239 -0.49 10.34 -14.24
C LEU A 239 0.86 10.63 -14.89
N THR A 240 1.92 10.83 -14.11
CA THR A 240 3.24 11.26 -14.62
C THR A 240 4.32 10.18 -14.55
N GLY A 241 4.14 9.17 -13.70
CA GLY A 241 5.16 8.16 -13.40
C GLY A 241 6.25 8.63 -12.45
N SER A 242 6.08 9.77 -11.78
CA SER A 242 7.01 10.33 -10.79
C SER A 242 6.27 11.04 -9.66
N TYR A 243 6.85 11.10 -8.48
CA TYR A 243 6.33 11.90 -7.37
C TYR A 243 6.73 13.38 -7.57
N PRO A 244 5.86 14.33 -7.19
CA PRO A 244 6.24 15.73 -7.11
C PRO A 244 7.27 15.95 -5.99
N VAL A 245 8.06 17.02 -6.08
CA VAL A 245 9.13 17.31 -5.11
C VAL A 245 8.58 17.48 -3.69
N GLU A 246 7.45 18.19 -3.59
CA GLU A 246 6.82 18.59 -2.32
C GLU A 246 5.90 17.51 -1.73
N SER A 247 5.55 16.47 -2.48
CA SER A 247 4.65 15.41 -1.98
C SER A 247 5.08 14.02 -2.42
N ARG A 248 5.30 13.15 -1.44
CA ARG A 248 5.74 11.75 -1.62
C ARG A 248 5.43 10.96 -0.33
N PRO A 249 5.46 9.62 -0.37
CA PRO A 249 5.33 8.82 0.85
C PRO A 249 6.33 9.23 1.94
N PRO A 250 5.94 9.21 3.23
CA PRO A 250 6.80 9.65 4.35
C PRO A 250 8.19 9.00 4.35
N TYR A 251 8.25 7.70 4.04
CA TYR A 251 9.50 6.93 3.98
C TYR A 251 10.48 7.39 2.89
N LEU A 252 10.03 8.17 1.90
CA LEU A 252 10.88 8.76 0.86
C LEU A 252 11.21 10.24 1.11
N ALA A 253 10.54 10.87 2.07
CA ALA A 253 10.75 12.26 2.46
C ALA A 253 11.77 12.40 3.60
N GLY A 254 11.72 11.48 4.58
CA GLY A 254 12.53 11.53 5.80
C GLY A 254 13.77 10.61 5.77
N THR A 255 14.37 10.45 6.95
CA THR A 255 15.35 9.40 7.25
C THR A 255 14.59 8.20 7.79
N VAL A 256 14.96 7.00 7.36
CA VAL A 256 14.33 5.75 7.82
C VAL A 256 15.35 4.94 8.61
N PRO A 257 15.21 4.79 9.94
CA PRO A 257 16.04 3.87 10.73
C PRO A 257 15.64 2.42 10.42
N VAL A 258 16.16 1.88 9.31
CA VAL A 258 15.77 0.57 8.74
C VAL A 258 16.05 -0.61 9.68
N ASP A 259 16.88 -0.43 10.70
CA ASP A 259 17.17 -1.42 11.75
C ASP A 259 15.98 -1.69 12.67
N ARG A 260 15.00 -0.77 12.71
CA ARG A 260 13.71 -0.92 13.42
C ARG A 260 12.66 -1.70 12.63
N LEU A 261 12.95 -2.03 11.36
CA LEU A 261 12.09 -2.87 10.54
C LEU A 261 12.58 -4.32 10.55
N ARG A 262 11.67 -5.25 10.82
CA ARG A 262 11.84 -6.68 10.60
C ARG A 262 10.86 -7.15 9.54
N LEU A 263 11.26 -8.12 8.73
CA LEU A 263 10.36 -8.81 7.80
C LEU A 263 10.15 -10.26 8.22
N VAL A 264 8.94 -10.76 8.01
CA VAL A 264 8.62 -12.16 8.19
C VAL A 264 7.87 -12.65 6.96
N ASP A 265 8.40 -13.70 6.34
CA ASP A 265 7.71 -14.45 5.30
C ASP A 265 6.76 -15.46 5.95
N ALA A 266 5.49 -15.11 6.10
CA ALA A 266 4.47 -15.93 6.75
C ALA A 266 3.05 -15.42 6.46
N THR A 267 2.04 -16.25 6.73
CA THR A 267 0.69 -15.69 6.94
C THR A 267 0.69 -14.81 8.19
N PHE A 268 -0.20 -13.81 8.24
CA PHE A 268 -0.30 -12.92 9.40
C PHE A 268 -0.66 -13.71 10.67
N THR A 269 -1.60 -14.65 10.56
CA THR A 269 -2.00 -15.55 11.65
C THR A 269 -0.83 -16.40 12.16
N ASP A 270 -0.05 -17.04 11.28
CA ASP A 270 1.08 -17.88 11.69
C ASP A 270 2.20 -17.07 12.35
N TYR A 271 2.44 -15.84 11.90
CA TYR A 271 3.36 -14.94 12.60
C TYR A 271 2.86 -14.67 14.02
N LEU A 272 1.59 -14.32 14.20
CA LEU A 272 1.02 -14.04 15.53
C LEU A 272 1.08 -15.27 16.46
N ARG A 273 0.89 -16.49 15.94
CA ARG A 273 1.08 -17.74 16.72
C ARG A 273 2.47 -17.87 17.33
N THR A 274 3.50 -17.29 16.71
CA THR A 274 4.86 -17.29 17.28
C THR A 274 5.07 -16.26 18.39
N ARG A 275 4.12 -15.34 18.60
CA ARG A 275 4.24 -14.24 19.55
C ARG A 275 3.70 -14.63 20.93
N PRO A 276 4.37 -14.21 22.02
CA PRO A 276 3.84 -14.41 23.36
C PRO A 276 2.47 -13.75 23.54
N ASP A 277 1.73 -14.21 24.53
CA ASP A 277 0.50 -13.56 24.95
C ASP A 277 0.80 -12.10 25.37
N ARG A 278 -0.11 -11.18 25.03
CA ARG A 278 -0.06 -9.77 25.45
C ARG A 278 1.26 -9.05 25.11
N SER A 279 1.87 -9.35 23.98
CA SER A 279 3.18 -8.81 23.57
C SER A 279 3.13 -7.70 22.52
N MET A 280 2.01 -7.50 21.83
CA MET A 280 1.91 -6.62 20.66
C MET A 280 1.20 -5.31 21.02
N ALA A 281 1.74 -4.20 20.54
CA ALA A 281 1.19 -2.87 20.74
C ALA A 281 0.20 -2.44 19.66
N GLY A 282 0.35 -2.97 18.44
CA GLY A 282 -0.62 -2.72 17.40
C GLY A 282 -0.49 -3.59 16.17
N TYR A 283 -1.50 -3.46 15.32
CA TYR A 283 -1.70 -4.26 14.11
C TYR A 283 -2.21 -3.36 12.99
N ALA A 284 -1.66 -3.52 11.79
CA ALA A 284 -2.14 -2.85 10.58
C ALA A 284 -2.38 -3.90 9.48
N LEU A 285 -3.65 -4.22 9.25
CA LEU A 285 -4.09 -5.25 8.31
C LEU A 285 -4.66 -4.59 7.05
N SER A 286 -3.93 -4.73 5.95
CA SER A 286 -4.33 -4.17 4.65
C SER A 286 -4.87 -5.27 3.74
N ASN A 287 -6.19 -5.28 3.51
CA ASN A 287 -6.89 -6.14 2.54
C ASN A 287 -6.66 -7.65 2.70
N ILE A 288 -6.25 -8.14 3.87
CA ILE A 288 -5.97 -9.57 4.06
C ILE A 288 -7.25 -10.37 4.28
N CYS A 289 -8.26 -9.79 4.94
CA CYS A 289 -9.49 -10.50 5.28
C CYS A 289 -10.28 -10.95 4.03
N GLU A 290 -10.12 -10.26 2.90
CA GLU A 290 -10.76 -10.62 1.62
C GLU A 290 -10.23 -11.94 1.03
N TRP A 291 -9.06 -12.41 1.49
CA TRP A 291 -8.42 -13.66 1.07
C TRP A 291 -8.68 -14.82 2.02
N LEU A 292 -9.34 -14.57 3.15
CA LEU A 292 -9.54 -15.54 4.22
C LEU A 292 -10.98 -16.06 4.24
N THR A 293 -11.16 -17.33 4.59
CA THR A 293 -12.48 -17.88 4.93
C THR A 293 -12.97 -17.33 6.27
N PRO A 294 -14.27 -17.42 6.61
CA PRO A 294 -14.77 -17.05 7.93
C PRO A 294 -14.01 -17.69 9.09
N ASP A 295 -13.68 -18.98 8.99
CA ASP A 295 -12.90 -19.70 10.01
C ASP A 295 -11.48 -19.14 10.14
N GLN A 296 -10.83 -18.80 9.03
CA GLN A 296 -9.49 -18.19 9.04
C GLN A 296 -9.51 -16.76 9.60
N ILE A 297 -10.59 -16.01 9.38
CA ILE A 297 -10.80 -14.70 10.01
C ILE A 297 -10.97 -14.90 11.53
N ASP A 298 -11.76 -15.88 11.97
CA ASP A 298 -11.92 -16.17 13.40
C ASP A 298 -10.58 -16.55 14.05
N GLU A 299 -9.78 -17.40 13.41
CA GLU A 299 -8.43 -17.74 13.86
C GLU A 299 -7.50 -16.52 13.94
N LEU A 300 -7.54 -15.64 12.93
CA LEU A 300 -6.75 -14.41 12.94
C LEU A 300 -7.13 -13.51 14.12
N PHE A 301 -8.43 -13.30 14.36
CA PHE A 301 -8.89 -12.46 15.47
C PHE A 301 -8.60 -13.11 16.83
N ALA A 302 -8.66 -14.44 16.94
CA ALA A 302 -8.22 -15.16 18.15
C ALA A 302 -6.76 -14.85 18.49
N GLU A 303 -5.86 -14.90 17.50
CA GLU A 303 -4.44 -14.59 17.68
C GLU A 303 -4.19 -13.11 17.94
N ILE A 304 -4.96 -12.20 17.33
CA ILE A 304 -4.91 -10.76 17.64
C ILE A 304 -5.26 -10.54 19.11
N VAL A 305 -6.40 -11.06 19.58
CA VAL A 305 -6.84 -10.88 20.97
C VAL A 305 -5.84 -11.50 21.95
N ARG A 306 -5.32 -12.70 21.66
CA ARG A 306 -4.31 -13.37 22.52
C ARG A 306 -3.02 -12.57 22.64
N THR A 307 -2.53 -12.03 21.53
CA THR A 307 -1.22 -11.35 21.48
C THR A 307 -1.31 -9.87 21.82
N ALA A 308 -2.50 -9.28 21.85
CA ALA A 308 -2.71 -7.87 22.14
C ALA A 308 -2.41 -7.59 23.61
N ARG A 309 -1.53 -6.64 23.86
CA ARG A 309 -1.44 -6.06 25.21
C ARG A 309 -2.72 -5.25 25.49
N PRO A 310 -3.03 -4.94 26.77
CA PRO A 310 -4.15 -4.05 27.09
C PRO A 310 -4.04 -2.71 26.36
N GLY A 311 -5.10 -2.33 25.63
CA GLY A 311 -5.15 -1.09 24.87
C GLY A 311 -4.40 -1.14 23.54
N ALA A 312 -4.01 -2.33 23.05
CA ALA A 312 -3.40 -2.44 21.73
C ALA A 312 -4.33 -1.89 20.64
N ARG A 313 -3.73 -1.32 19.60
CA ARG A 313 -4.47 -0.68 18.51
C ARG A 313 -4.50 -1.58 17.28
N LEU A 314 -5.68 -1.93 16.82
CA LEU A 314 -5.89 -2.66 15.56
C LEU A 314 -6.42 -1.66 14.51
N VAL A 315 -5.73 -1.56 13.37
CA VAL A 315 -6.18 -0.82 12.20
C VAL A 315 -6.35 -1.81 11.06
N PHE A 316 -7.50 -1.84 10.41
CA PHE A 316 -7.66 -2.68 9.21
C PHE A 316 -8.54 -2.04 8.14
N ARG A 317 -8.24 -2.41 6.89
CA ARG A 317 -8.88 -1.91 5.68
C ARG A 317 -9.25 -3.04 4.74
N ASN A 318 -10.26 -2.81 3.90
CA ASN A 318 -10.72 -3.73 2.88
C ASN A 318 -11.02 -3.00 1.57
N PHE A 319 -10.63 -3.61 0.44
CA PHE A 319 -10.65 -2.95 -0.85
C PHE A 319 -12.05 -2.92 -1.47
N VAL A 320 -12.72 -4.07 -1.57
CA VAL A 320 -14.01 -4.20 -2.28
C VAL A 320 -15.10 -4.75 -1.38
N GLY A 321 -14.78 -5.80 -0.61
CA GLY A 321 -15.65 -6.34 0.44
C GLY A 321 -15.50 -5.55 1.74
N TRP A 322 -16.35 -5.82 2.72
CA TRP A 322 -16.14 -5.34 4.08
C TRP A 322 -16.18 -6.51 5.06
N THR A 323 -15.19 -6.56 5.95
CA THR A 323 -15.15 -7.52 7.06
C THR A 323 -15.43 -6.75 8.33
N GLU A 324 -16.53 -7.03 9.02
CA GLU A 324 -16.73 -6.52 10.38
C GLU A 324 -15.89 -7.33 11.38
N VAL A 325 -15.64 -6.77 12.56
CA VAL A 325 -15.16 -7.55 13.70
C VAL A 325 -16.11 -8.74 13.92
N PRO A 326 -15.61 -9.99 13.92
CA PRO A 326 -16.48 -11.16 14.09
C PRO A 326 -17.23 -11.07 15.40
N GLU A 327 -18.49 -11.51 15.42
CA GLU A 327 -19.40 -11.35 16.56
C GLU A 327 -18.80 -11.85 17.86
N ARG A 328 -18.10 -12.99 17.81
CA ARG A 328 -17.37 -13.61 18.92
C ARG A 328 -16.37 -12.67 19.60
N TRP A 329 -15.77 -11.72 18.88
CA TRP A 329 -14.68 -10.89 19.35
C TRP A 329 -15.09 -9.45 19.66
N ARG A 330 -16.37 -9.08 19.52
CA ARG A 330 -16.83 -7.69 19.73
C ARG A 330 -16.72 -7.20 21.17
N ASP A 331 -16.70 -8.11 22.13
CA ASP A 331 -16.46 -7.80 23.55
C ASP A 331 -14.99 -7.52 23.84
N ALA A 332 -14.08 -7.97 22.98
CA ALA A 332 -12.63 -7.79 23.12
C ALA A 332 -12.05 -6.77 22.13
N VAL A 333 -12.70 -6.55 20.98
CA VAL A 333 -12.23 -5.67 19.92
C VAL A 333 -13.31 -4.62 19.66
N HIS A 334 -13.07 -3.41 20.19
CA HIS A 334 -14.02 -2.31 20.14
C HIS A 334 -13.63 -1.34 19.04
N GLU A 335 -14.48 -1.21 18.03
CA GLU A 335 -14.28 -0.26 16.94
C GLU A 335 -14.71 1.16 17.34
N ASP A 336 -13.80 2.12 17.16
CA ASP A 336 -14.09 3.55 17.16
C ASP A 336 -14.52 3.97 15.74
N ARG A 337 -15.82 3.80 15.45
CA ARG A 337 -16.40 4.13 14.14
C ARG A 337 -16.22 5.60 13.76
N PRO A 338 -16.50 6.59 14.64
CA PRO A 338 -16.25 7.99 14.34
C PRO A 338 -14.80 8.28 13.94
N LEU A 339 -13.83 7.67 14.62
CA LEU A 339 -12.42 7.80 14.27
C LEU A 339 -12.12 7.19 12.89
N GLY A 340 -12.62 5.99 12.61
CA GLY A 340 -12.46 5.34 11.30
C GLY A 340 -13.03 6.17 10.14
N GLU A 341 -14.23 6.73 10.30
CA GLU A 341 -14.88 7.61 9.32
C GLU A 341 -14.10 8.90 9.10
N LYS A 342 -13.58 9.49 10.18
CA LYS A 342 -12.71 10.66 10.09
C LYS A 342 -11.42 10.34 9.33
N MET A 343 -10.78 9.20 9.62
CA MET A 343 -9.50 8.84 9.02
C MET A 343 -9.61 8.52 7.53
N ILE A 344 -10.65 7.78 7.09
CA ILE A 344 -10.82 7.49 5.66
C ILE A 344 -11.04 8.76 4.83
N SER A 345 -11.65 9.81 5.40
CA SER A 345 -11.83 11.10 4.71
C SER A 345 -10.50 11.79 4.36
N GLY A 346 -9.41 11.47 5.07
CA GLY A 346 -8.06 11.98 4.83
C GLY A 346 -7.17 11.07 3.98
N ASP A 347 -7.64 9.87 3.61
CA ASP A 347 -6.86 8.93 2.80
C ASP A 347 -6.72 9.45 1.36
N ARG A 348 -5.52 9.90 0.99
CA ARG A 348 -5.29 10.42 -0.36
C ARG A 348 -5.36 9.37 -1.47
N SER A 349 -5.24 8.08 -1.15
CA SER A 349 -5.24 7.04 -2.18
C SER A 349 -6.64 6.68 -2.68
N LEU A 350 -7.66 6.91 -1.84
CA LEU A 350 -9.09 6.62 -2.00
C LEU A 350 -9.42 5.28 -2.65
N CYS A 351 -8.54 4.30 -2.55
CA CYS A 351 -8.80 2.95 -3.04
C CYS A 351 -9.71 2.16 -2.08
N GLN A 352 -9.88 2.66 -0.86
CA GLN A 352 -10.50 1.97 0.26
C GLN A 352 -11.83 2.64 0.62
N ARG A 353 -12.83 1.84 1.00
CA ARG A 353 -14.18 2.35 1.28
C ARG A 353 -14.40 2.74 2.75
N ARG A 354 -13.59 2.18 3.64
CA ARG A 354 -13.63 2.38 5.10
C ARG A 354 -12.30 1.96 5.70
N VAL A 355 -11.98 2.55 6.84
CA VAL A 355 -10.93 2.09 7.75
C VAL A 355 -11.59 1.78 9.09
N ALA A 356 -11.30 0.61 9.66
CA ALA A 356 -11.67 0.28 11.03
C ALA A 356 -10.48 0.60 11.93
N VAL A 357 -10.74 1.37 12.99
CA VAL A 357 -9.79 1.65 14.05
C VAL A 357 -10.37 1.08 15.33
N CYS A 358 -9.69 0.08 15.89
CA CYS A 358 -10.19 -0.68 17.02
C CYS A 358 -9.21 -0.62 18.19
N GLU A 359 -9.74 -0.62 19.40
CA GLU A 359 -8.99 -0.93 20.61
C GLU A 359 -9.22 -2.39 20.98
N VAL A 360 -8.15 -3.09 21.33
CA VAL A 360 -8.21 -4.49 21.77
C VAL A 360 -8.08 -4.53 23.29
N ALA A 361 -9.16 -4.91 23.97
CA ALA A 361 -9.19 -5.23 25.38
C ALA A 361 -8.43 -6.56 25.59
N GLY A 362 -7.33 -6.50 26.35
CA GLY A 362 -6.39 -7.62 26.54
C GLY A 362 -6.56 -8.39 27.82
#